data_AF-A0A7I7XSF0-F1
#
_entry.id   AF-A0A7I7XSF0-F1
#
_cell.length_a   1.000
_cell.length_b   1.000
_cell.length_c   1.000
_cell.angle_alpha   90.00
_cell.angle_beta   90.00
_cell.angle_gamma   90.00
#
_symmetry.space_group_name_H-M   'P 1'
#
loop_
_entity.id
_entity.type
_entity.pdbx_description
1 polymer ?
#
loop_
_entity_poly.entity_id
_entity_poly.type
_entity_poly.pdbx_seq_one_letter_code
_entity_poly.pdbx_strand_id
1 'polypeptide(L)'
;MTATTTRTTPDQTDSLLRLALRLDATLTGICGLAVAAFAGPLAELTGLTSTITYVLGAALVLYGVVVYGLAGLRLLRRAGIGVMIANLVCTVGAVLVVVEGLAPLTGVGVAVALASAVYTTFFAAWQYLGVRRLA
;
A
#
# COMPACT_ATOMS: atom_id res chain seq x y z
N MET A 1 -40.53 12.81 1.67
CA MET A 1 -39.23 12.40 1.10
C MET A 1 -38.83 11.09 1.76
N THR A 2 -39.00 9.97 1.07
CA THR A 2 -38.68 8.64 1.60
C THR A 2 -37.20 8.36 1.34
N ALA A 3 -36.37 8.39 2.38
CA ALA A 3 -34.96 8.09 2.25
C ALA A 3 -34.77 6.56 2.11
N THR A 4 -34.52 6.10 0.88
CA THR A 4 -34.16 4.70 0.62
C THR A 4 -32.77 4.46 1.19
N THR A 5 -32.70 3.92 2.41
CA THR A 5 -31.43 3.48 2.99
C THR A 5 -31.08 2.14 2.33
N THR A 6 -30.18 2.17 1.35
CA THR A 6 -29.65 0.97 0.67
C THR A 6 -28.89 0.12 1.69
N ARG A 7 -29.55 -0.92 2.22
CA ARG A 7 -28.94 -1.89 3.13
C ARG A 7 -27.97 -2.77 2.32
N THR A 8 -26.68 -2.58 2.52
CA THR A 8 -25.64 -3.41 1.88
C THR A 8 -25.62 -4.79 2.54
N THR A 9 -25.55 -5.86 1.75
CA THR A 9 -25.48 -7.24 2.26
C THR A 9 -24.05 -7.62 2.66
N PRO A 10 -23.85 -8.55 3.62
CA PRO A 10 -22.53 -8.98 4.09
C PRO A 10 -21.56 -9.41 2.97
N ASP A 11 -22.08 -10.09 1.95
CA ASP A 11 -21.29 -10.49 0.77
C ASP A 11 -20.72 -9.30 -0.01
N GLN A 12 -21.48 -8.20 -0.12
CA GLN A 12 -21.00 -7.00 -0.82
C GLN A 12 -19.92 -6.27 -0.03
N THR A 13 -20.01 -6.26 1.29
CA THR A 13 -19.02 -5.63 2.17
C THR A 13 -17.71 -6.43 2.20
N ASP A 14 -17.80 -7.76 2.19
CA ASP A 14 -16.63 -8.63 2.07
C ASP A 14 -15.98 -8.49 0.68
N SER A 15 -16.78 -8.39 -0.38
CA SER A 15 -16.29 -8.18 -1.75
C SER A 15 -15.50 -6.88 -1.89
N LEU A 16 -15.97 -5.77 -1.30
CA LEU A 16 -15.27 -4.48 -1.34
C LEU A 16 -13.91 -4.55 -0.64
N LEU A 17 -13.86 -5.07 0.59
CA LEU A 17 -12.60 -5.19 1.32
C LEU A 17 -11.63 -6.15 0.61
N ARG A 18 -12.15 -7.24 0.04
CA ARG A 18 -11.34 -8.19 -0.76
C ARG A 18 -10.76 -7.53 -2.00
N LEU A 19 -11.56 -6.73 -2.70
CA LEU A 19 -11.13 -6.00 -3.88
C LEU A 19 -10.03 -5.00 -3.52
N ALA A 20 -10.23 -4.22 -2.44
CA ALA A 20 -9.23 -3.27 -1.96
C ALA A 20 -7.91 -3.96 -1.62
N LEU A 21 -7.95 -5.08 -0.88
CA LEU A 21 -6.76 -5.87 -0.53
C LEU A 21 -6.06 -6.45 -1.76
N ARG A 22 -6.82 -6.99 -2.73
CA ARG A 22 -6.25 -7.54 -3.96
C ARG A 22 -5.61 -6.48 -4.83
N LEU A 23 -6.27 -5.33 -5.02
CA LEU A 23 -5.74 -4.24 -5.81
C LEU A 23 -4.48 -3.64 -5.18
N ASP A 24 -4.49 -3.41 -3.87
CA ASP A 24 -3.33 -2.93 -3.11
C ASP A 24 -2.14 -3.88 -3.30
N ALA A 25 -2.38 -5.17 -3.07
CA ALA A 25 -1.38 -6.22 -3.22
C ALA A 25 -0.80 -6.32 -4.63
N THR A 26 -1.65 -6.32 -5.67
CA THR A 26 -1.18 -6.47 -7.06
C THR A 26 -0.40 -5.24 -7.51
N LEU A 27 -0.90 -4.04 -7.20
CA LEU A 27 -0.22 -2.80 -7.57
C LEU A 27 1.11 -2.67 -6.82
N THR A 28 1.13 -2.97 -5.52
CA THR A 28 2.36 -2.96 -4.72
C THR A 28 3.37 -3.99 -5.21
N GLY A 29 2.92 -5.21 -5.54
CA GLY A 29 3.78 -6.26 -6.08
C GLY A 29 4.38 -5.91 -7.44
N ILE A 30 3.57 -5.38 -8.37
CA ILE A 30 4.04 -4.91 -9.69
C ILE A 30 5.02 -3.74 -9.54
N CYS A 31 4.71 -2.78 -8.67
CA CYS A 31 5.58 -1.65 -8.38
C CYS A 31 6.93 -2.13 -7.80
N GLY A 32 6.89 -3.01 -6.82
CA GLY A 32 8.09 -3.62 -6.24
C GLY A 32 8.94 -4.35 -7.27
N LEU A 33 8.30 -5.11 -8.17
CA LEU A 33 8.99 -5.83 -9.24
C LEU A 33 9.67 -4.86 -10.21
N ALA A 34 8.99 -3.78 -10.59
CA ALA A 34 9.58 -2.73 -11.43
C ALA A 34 10.76 -2.06 -10.71
N VAL A 35 10.62 -1.72 -9.43
CA VAL A 35 11.71 -1.12 -8.63
C VAL A 35 12.91 -2.05 -8.55
N ALA A 36 12.70 -3.35 -8.32
CA ALA A 36 13.77 -4.34 -8.27
C ALA A 36 14.43 -4.54 -9.64
N ALA A 37 13.65 -4.61 -10.72
CA ALA A 37 14.15 -4.81 -12.08
C ALA A 37 14.97 -3.60 -12.59
N PHE A 38 14.57 -2.39 -12.22
CA PHE A 38 15.21 -1.14 -12.63
C PHE A 38 16.02 -0.49 -11.51
N ALA A 39 16.49 -1.28 -10.53
CA ALA A 39 17.14 -0.76 -9.33
C ALA A 39 18.39 0.09 -9.60
N GLY A 40 19.15 -0.22 -10.67
CA GLY A 40 20.30 0.57 -11.11
C GLY A 40 19.91 2.00 -11.52
N PRO A 41 19.16 2.17 -12.62
CA PRO A 41 18.70 3.49 -13.06
C PRO A 41 17.88 4.25 -12.01
N LEU A 42 17.03 3.55 -11.25
CA LEU A 42 16.22 4.19 -10.21
C LEU A 42 17.05 4.67 -9.02
N ALA A 43 18.14 3.98 -8.68
CA ALA A 43 19.06 4.42 -7.63
C ALA A 43 19.71 5.76 -7.98
N GLU A 44 20.21 5.91 -9.21
CA GLU A 44 20.76 7.18 -9.70
C GLU A 44 19.72 8.31 -9.67
N LEU A 45 18.49 8.01 -10.10
CA LEU A 45 17.41 8.99 -10.10
C LEU A 45 16.96 9.37 -8.69
N THR A 46 16.91 8.43 -7.76
CA THR A 46 16.39 8.66 -6.39
C THR A 46 17.46 9.14 -5.41
N GLY A 47 18.74 8.98 -5.73
CA GLY A 47 19.87 9.29 -4.84
C GLY A 47 20.22 8.15 -3.88
N LEU A 48 19.53 7.01 -3.97
CA LEU A 48 19.80 5.81 -3.18
C LEU A 48 20.91 4.96 -3.82
N THR A 49 21.42 3.97 -3.08
CA THR A 49 22.29 2.95 -3.66
C THR A 49 21.45 1.88 -4.36
N SER A 50 21.98 1.27 -5.43
CA SER A 50 21.26 0.21 -6.17
C SER A 50 20.89 -0.98 -5.29
N THR A 51 21.72 -1.30 -4.29
CA THR A 51 21.41 -2.34 -3.30
C THR A 51 20.18 -1.99 -2.47
N ILE A 52 20.08 -0.76 -1.97
CA ILE A 52 18.92 -0.31 -1.18
C ILE A 52 17.67 -0.32 -2.06
N THR A 53 17.74 0.23 -3.27
CA THR A 53 16.61 0.25 -4.20
C THR A 53 16.12 -1.16 -4.55
N TYR A 54 17.05 -2.08 -4.81
CA TYR A 54 16.71 -3.48 -5.07
C TYR A 54 16.02 -4.15 -3.87
N VAL A 55 16.58 -3.98 -2.66
CA VAL A 55 16.02 -4.54 -1.43
C VAL A 55 14.62 -3.99 -1.16
N LEU A 56 14.40 -2.69 -1.37
CA LEU A 56 13.09 -2.06 -1.25
C LEU A 56 12.10 -2.66 -2.26
N GLY A 57 12.51 -2.80 -3.53
CA GLY A 57 11.69 -3.44 -4.56
C GLY A 57 11.32 -4.89 -4.21
N ALA A 58 12.30 -5.69 -3.79
CA ALA A 58 12.08 -7.09 -3.38
C ALA A 58 11.15 -7.20 -2.16
N ALA A 59 11.31 -6.30 -1.17
CA ALA A 59 10.43 -6.24 0.00
C ALA A 59 8.99 -5.90 -0.38
N LEU A 60 8.78 -4.98 -1.34
CA LEU A 60 7.46 -4.65 -1.86
C LEU A 60 6.81 -5.82 -2.63
N VAL A 61 7.60 -6.58 -3.40
CA VAL A 61 7.11 -7.82 -4.04
C VAL A 61 6.64 -8.81 -2.99
N LEU A 62 7.46 -9.07 -1.97
CA LEU A 62 7.11 -9.99 -0.89
C LEU A 62 5.85 -9.53 -0.14
N TYR A 63 5.75 -8.23 0.17
CA TYR A 63 4.56 -7.65 0.77
C TYR A 63 3.32 -7.88 -0.11
N GLY A 64 3.40 -7.60 -1.41
CA GLY A 64 2.30 -7.84 -2.35
C GLY A 64 1.84 -9.31 -2.34
N VAL A 65 2.77 -10.26 -2.36
CA VAL A 65 2.46 -11.70 -2.28
C VAL A 65 1.74 -12.05 -0.98
N VAL A 66 2.25 -11.56 0.16
CA VAL A 66 1.67 -11.82 1.48
C VAL A 66 0.26 -11.23 1.58
N VAL A 67 0.07 -9.96 1.21
CA VAL A 67 -1.24 -9.29 1.27
C VAL A 67 -2.25 -9.95 0.32
N TYR A 68 -1.82 -10.37 -0.86
CA TYR A 68 -2.69 -11.10 -1.79
C TYR A 68 -3.16 -12.43 -1.18
N GLY A 69 -2.27 -13.15 -0.50
CA GLY A 69 -2.61 -14.35 0.26
C GLY A 69 -3.60 -14.07 1.39
N LEU A 70 -3.41 -12.98 2.14
CA LEU A 70 -4.32 -12.53 3.20
C LEU A 70 -5.73 -12.22 2.66
N ALA A 71 -5.83 -11.71 1.44
CA ALA A 71 -7.11 -11.45 0.78
C ALA A 71 -7.92 -12.73 0.47
N GLY A 72 -7.29 -13.91 0.53
CA GLY A 72 -7.93 -15.22 0.37
C GLY A 72 -8.49 -15.82 1.67
N LEU A 73 -8.17 -15.24 2.84
CA LEU A 73 -8.59 -15.78 4.13
C LEU A 73 -10.10 -15.61 4.36
N ARG A 74 -10.69 -16.44 5.23
CA ARG A 74 -12.08 -16.22 5.68
C ARG A 74 -12.21 -15.06 6.68
N LEU A 75 -11.10 -14.66 7.29
CA LEU A 75 -11.05 -13.65 8.36
C LEU A 75 -10.69 -12.25 7.83
N LEU A 76 -11.41 -11.81 6.80
CA LEU A 76 -11.14 -10.58 6.04
C LEU A 76 -10.99 -9.33 6.90
N ARG A 77 -11.80 -9.20 7.94
CA ARG A 77 -11.76 -8.04 8.83
C ARG A 77 -10.42 -7.88 9.54
N ARG A 78 -9.83 -8.97 10.04
CA ARG A 78 -8.52 -8.91 10.73
C ARG A 78 -7.40 -8.61 9.73
N ALA A 79 -7.43 -9.25 8.56
CA ALA A 79 -6.48 -8.99 7.49
C ALA A 79 -6.56 -7.51 7.04
N GLY A 80 -7.77 -6.99 6.79
CA GLY A 80 -8.00 -5.61 6.41
C GLY A 80 -7.47 -4.58 7.42
N ILE A 81 -7.68 -4.81 8.72
CA ILE A 81 -7.13 -3.96 9.78
C ILE A 81 -5.59 -4.01 9.78
N GLY A 82 -4.99 -5.19 9.65
CA GLY A 82 -3.55 -5.35 9.63
C GLY A 82 -2.89 -4.60 8.47
N VAL A 83 -3.45 -4.75 7.27
CA VAL A 83 -2.93 -4.08 6.05
C VAL A 83 -3.17 -2.57 6.11
N MET A 84 -4.31 -2.13 6.66
CA MET A 84 -4.57 -0.70 6.91
C MET A 84 -3.50 -0.08 7.81
N ILE A 85 -3.17 -0.74 8.93
CA ILE A 85 -2.13 -0.26 9.85
C ILE A 85 -0.77 -0.25 9.16
N ALA A 86 -0.43 -1.29 8.41
CA ALA A 86 0.83 -1.34 7.66
C ALA A 86 0.94 -0.18 6.66
N ASN A 87 -0.11 0.10 5.91
CA ASN A 87 -0.16 1.23 4.98
C ASN A 87 0.02 2.58 5.70
N LEU A 88 -0.64 2.80 6.84
CA LEU A 88 -0.44 4.02 7.64
C LEU A 88 1.00 4.16 8.16
N VAL A 89 1.62 3.07 8.61
CA VAL A 89 3.03 3.07 9.02
C VAL A 89 3.94 3.42 7.85
N CYS A 90 3.69 2.85 6.66
CA CYS A 90 4.43 3.19 5.45
C CYS A 90 4.25 4.67 5.06
N THR A 91 3.03 5.21 5.16
CA THR A 91 2.76 6.64 4.93
C THR A 91 3.62 7.50 5.85
N VAL A 92 3.56 7.25 7.16
CA VAL A 92 4.31 8.03 8.15
C VAL A 92 5.81 7.91 7.90
N GLY A 93 6.30 6.70 7.65
CA GLY A 93 7.71 6.46 7.34
C GLY A 93 8.18 7.24 6.10
N ALA A 94 7.40 7.21 5.00
CA ALA A 94 7.73 7.93 3.78
C ALA A 94 7.78 9.45 4.00
N VAL A 95 6.83 10.00 4.76
CA VAL A 95 6.81 11.44 5.11
C VAL A 95 8.00 11.79 6.01
N LEU A 96 8.30 10.98 7.03
CA LEU A 96 9.43 11.22 7.93
C LEU A 96 10.77 11.20 7.20
N VAL A 97 10.97 10.28 6.27
CA VAL A 97 12.19 10.24 5.46
C VAL A 97 12.42 11.55 4.71
N VAL A 98 11.34 12.17 4.20
CA VAL A 98 11.41 13.45 3.48
C VAL A 98 11.61 14.62 4.43
N VAL A 99 10.84 14.70 5.53
CA VAL A 99 10.86 15.84 6.46
C VAL A 99 12.15 15.88 7.27
N GLU A 100 12.62 14.73 7.75
CA GLU A 100 13.81 14.62 8.60
C GLU A 100 15.10 14.41 7.78
N GLY A 101 15.00 14.27 6.45
CA GLY A 101 16.16 14.08 5.58
C GLY A 101 16.95 12.80 5.88
N LEU A 102 16.27 11.72 6.27
CA LEU A 102 16.90 10.47 6.74
C LEU A 102 17.67 9.71 5.64
N ALA A 103 17.54 10.13 4.39
CA ALA A 103 18.26 9.58 3.26
C ALA A 103 18.65 10.68 2.26
N PRO A 104 19.69 10.47 1.44
CA PRO A 104 20.15 11.43 0.45
C PRO A 104 19.25 11.42 -0.79
N LEU A 105 17.96 11.75 -0.63
CA LEU A 105 17.02 11.75 -1.75
C LEU A 105 17.25 12.94 -2.68
N THR A 106 17.19 12.67 -3.98
CA THR A 106 17.03 13.72 -5.00
C THR A 106 15.60 14.26 -5.00
N GLY A 107 15.34 15.30 -5.80
CA GLY A 107 13.96 15.79 -6.02
C GLY A 107 13.01 14.71 -6.56
N VAL A 108 13.51 13.79 -7.40
CA VAL A 108 12.72 12.64 -7.89
C VAL A 108 12.46 11.65 -6.77
N GLY A 109 13.48 11.36 -5.94
CA GLY A 109 13.32 10.50 -4.77
C GLY A 109 12.25 11.03 -3.81
N VAL A 110 12.27 12.33 -3.52
CA VAL A 110 11.25 13.00 -2.69
C VAL A 110 9.87 12.86 -3.32
N ALA A 111 9.73 13.11 -4.62
CA ALA A 111 8.45 12.95 -5.31
C ALA A 111 7.92 11.51 -5.23
N VAL A 112 8.79 10.51 -5.39
CA VAL A 112 8.43 9.09 -5.25
C VAL A 112 8.01 8.74 -3.82
N ALA A 113 8.71 9.24 -2.80
CA ALA A 113 8.35 9.03 -1.40
C ALA A 113 7.01 9.68 -1.05
N LEU A 114 6.74 10.89 -1.52
CA LEU A 114 5.44 11.54 -1.30
C LEU A 114 4.31 10.84 -2.08
N ALA A 115 4.58 10.39 -3.31
CA ALA A 115 3.62 9.61 -4.08
C ALA A 115 3.28 8.28 -3.39
N SER A 116 4.26 7.60 -2.78
CA SER A 116 4.01 6.38 -2.00
C SER A 116 3.22 6.66 -0.72
N ALA A 117 3.45 7.81 -0.06
CA ALA A 117 2.65 8.24 1.08
C ALA A 117 1.17 8.47 0.69
N VAL A 118 0.91 9.15 -0.43
CA VAL A 118 -0.45 9.36 -0.95
C VAL A 118 -1.11 8.03 -1.31
N TYR A 119 -0.38 7.15 -2.01
CA TYR A 119 -0.85 5.82 -2.40
C TYR A 119 -1.26 4.99 -1.17
N THR A 120 -0.38 4.88 -0.18
CA THR A 120 -0.63 4.07 1.02
C THR A 120 -1.76 4.66 1.86
N THR A 121 -1.86 5.98 1.99
CA THR A 121 -2.99 6.64 2.68
C THR A 121 -4.32 6.36 1.97
N PHE A 122 -4.34 6.43 0.63
CA PHE A 122 -5.52 6.14 -0.16
C PHE A 122 -6.02 4.70 0.07
N PHE A 123 -5.11 3.72 0.02
CA PHE A 123 -5.45 2.32 0.28
C PHE A 123 -5.85 2.07 1.74
N ALA A 124 -5.21 2.72 2.70
CA ALA A 124 -5.62 2.66 4.11
C ALA A 124 -7.04 3.20 4.30
N ALA A 125 -7.40 4.31 3.66
CA ALA A 125 -8.75 4.86 3.71
C ALA A 125 -9.79 3.91 3.08
N TRP A 126 -9.45 3.28 1.95
CA TRP A 126 -10.32 2.29 1.31
C TRP A 126 -10.51 1.05 2.19
N GLN A 127 -9.43 0.52 2.77
CA GLN A 127 -9.46 -0.61 3.71
C GLN A 127 -10.27 -0.26 4.97
N TYR A 128 -10.14 0.95 5.50
CA TYR A 128 -10.95 1.45 6.61
C TYR A 128 -12.45 1.46 6.25
N LEU A 129 -12.81 1.98 5.07
CA LEU A 129 -14.19 1.97 4.59
C LEU A 129 -14.73 0.54 4.45
N GLY A 130 -13.91 -0.40 3.98
CA GLY A 130 -14.27 -1.82 3.91
C GLY A 130 -14.50 -2.43 5.30
N VAL A 131 -13.57 -2.23 6.23
CA VAL A 131 -13.65 -2.73 7.61
C VAL A 131 -14.84 -2.13 8.36
N ARG A 132 -15.10 -0.82 8.22
CA ARG A 132 -16.21 -0.13 8.88
C ARG A 132 -17.57 -0.65 8.42
N ARG A 133 -17.68 -1.10 7.16
CA ARG A 133 -18.91 -1.69 6.64
C ARG A 133 -19.16 -3.13 7.10
N LEU A 134 -18.14 -3.79 7.64
CA LEU A 134 -18.23 -5.13 8.23
C LEU A 134 -18.55 -5.12 9.73
N ALA A 135 -18.58 -3.94 10.36
CA ALA A 135 -18.88 -3.74 11.77
C ALA A 135 -20.36 -3.36 11.96
#